data_AF-A0A356MKT6-F1
#
_entry.id   AF-A0A356MKT6-F1
#
_cell.length_a   1.000
_cell.length_b   1.000
_cell.length_c   1.000
_cell.angle_alpha   90.00
_cell.angle_beta   90.00
_cell.angle_gamma   90.00
#
_symmetry.space_group_name_H-M   'P 1'
#
loop_
_entity.id
_entity.type
_entity.pdbx_description
1 polymer ?
#
loop_
_entity_poly.entity_id
_entity_poly.type
_entity_poly.pdbx_seq_one_letter_code
_entity_poly.pdbx_strand_id
1 'polypeptide(L)' 'EGVKLSNNNGKLSVDVYVNVYYGYNVSEIAYKVQENIKNSLASMIDVEIDKVNVHVLGVDFIKEEDKN' A
#
# COMPACT_ATOMS: atom_id res chain seq x y z
N GLU A 1 -6.91 -8.77 -2.05
CA GLU A 1 -5.75 -7.91 -1.80
C GLU A 1 -4.47 -8.73 -1.96
N GLY A 2 -3.40 -8.14 -2.49
CA GLY A 2 -2.17 -8.87 -2.75
C GLY A 2 -0.99 -7.91 -2.87
N VAL A 3 0.19 -8.37 -2.45
CA VAL A 3 1.44 -7.61 -2.55
C VAL A 3 2.36 -8.37 -3.51
N LYS A 4 2.84 -7.68 -4.55
CA LYS A 4 3.83 -8.24 -5.48
C LYS A 4 5.19 -7.64 -5.18
N LEU A 5 6.17 -8.52 -4.97
CA LEU A 5 7.56 -8.16 -4.74
C LEU A 5 8.36 -8.53 -5.98
N SER A 6 9.16 -7.61 -6.49
CA SER A 6 10.09 -7.86 -7.59
C SER A 6 11.47 -7.32 -7.22
N ASN A 7 12.48 -8.18 -7.27
CA ASN A 7 13.87 -7.84 -6.99
C ASN A 7 14.62 -7.79 -8.32
N ASN A 8 15.23 -6.66 -8.63
CA ASN A 8 16.06 -6.50 -9.82
C ASN A 8 17.37 -5.83 -9.41
N ASN A 9 18.49 -6.56 -9.44
CA ASN A 9 19.82 -6.08 -9.06
C ASN A 9 19.92 -5.48 -7.63
N GLY A 10 19.24 -6.08 -6.64
CA GLY A 10 19.29 -5.60 -5.25
C GLY A 10 18.39 -4.40 -4.97
N LYS A 11 17.54 -4.02 -5.94
CA LYS A 11 16.53 -2.99 -5.80
C LYS A 11 15.16 -3.63 -5.69
N LEU A 12 14.49 -3.39 -4.55
CA LEU A 12 13.17 -3.93 -4.30
C LEU A 12 12.08 -2.96 -4.78
N SER A 13 11.23 -3.45 -5.68
CA SER A 13 9.99 -2.78 -6.08
C SER A 13 8.79 -3.46 -5.43
N VAL A 14 7.91 -2.67 -4.83
CA VAL A 14 6.71 -3.13 -4.14
C VAL A 14 5.48 -2.56 -4.83
N ASP A 15 4.60 -3.43 -5.33
CA ASP A 15 3.30 -3.04 -5.84
C ASP A 15 2.21 -3.49 -4.86
N VAL A 16 1.38 -2.54 -4.46
CA VAL A 16 0.34 -2.71 -3.45
C VAL A 16 -1.00 -2.35 -4.08
N TYR A 17 -1.98 -3.22 -3.89
CA TYR A 17 -3.32 -3.05 -4.45
C TYR A 17 -4.32 -2.91 -3.31
N VAL A 18 -4.95 -1.75 -3.19
CA VAL A 18 -5.90 -1.43 -2.12
C VAL A 18 -7.21 -0.90 -2.68
N ASN A 19 -8.27 -1.14 -1.93
CA ASN A 19 -9.49 -0.35 -2.04
C ASN A 19 -9.46 0.73 -0.97
N VAL A 20 -9.99 1.90 -1.29
CA VAL A 20 -10.09 3.01 -0.34
C VAL A 20 -11.53 3.24 0.03
N TYR A 21 -11.80 3.58 1.28
CA TYR A 21 -13.17 3.88 1.69
C TYR A 21 -13.60 5.27 1.22
N TYR A 22 -14.87 5.39 0.83
CA TYR A 22 -15.46 6.69 0.53
C TYR A 22 -15.36 7.63 1.74
N GLY A 23 -15.06 8.90 1.48
CA GLY A 23 -14.84 9.91 2.52
C GLY A 23 -13.39 10.01 3.01
N TYR A 24 -12.50 9.12 2.59
CA TYR A 24 -11.07 9.21 2.90
C TYR A 24 -10.27 9.84 1.77
N ASN A 25 -9.23 10.59 2.13
CA ASN A 25 -8.32 11.18 1.15
C ASN A 25 -7.37 10.10 0.60
N VAL A 26 -7.50 9.81 -0.69
CA VAL A 26 -6.69 8.78 -1.38
C VAL A 26 -5.20 9.06 -1.28
N SER A 27 -4.78 10.31 -1.43
CA SER A 27 -3.37 10.71 -1.36
C SER A 27 -2.79 10.49 0.03
N GLU A 28 -3.56 10.81 1.08
CA GLU A 28 -3.15 10.59 2.46
C GLU A 28 -3.01 9.10 2.78
N ILE A 29 -3.97 8.27 2.36
CA ILE A 29 -3.90 6.82 2.54
C ILE A 29 -2.71 6.25 1.79
N ALA A 30 -2.54 6.60 0.51
CA ALA A 30 -1.43 6.10 -0.30
C ALA A 30 -0.08 6.46 0.32
N TYR A 31 0.07 7.69 0.81
CA TYR A 31 1.28 8.14 1.50
C TYR A 31 1.55 7.32 2.77
N LYS A 32 0.54 7.12 3.63
CA LYS A 32 0.67 6.29 4.84
C LYS A 32 1.05 4.85 4.51
N VAL A 33 0.46 4.26 3.48
CA VAL A 33 0.80 2.90 3.03
C VAL A 33 2.25 2.83 2.56
N GLN A 34 2.70 3.79 1.75
CA GLN A 34 4.09 3.87 1.29
C GLN A 34 5.07 4.01 2.45
N GLU A 35 4.78 4.90 3.41
CA GLU A 35 5.64 5.16 4.56
C GLU A 35 5.75 3.92 5.46
N ASN A 36 4.62 3.27 5.77
CA ASN A 36 4.62 2.04 6.55
C ASN A 36 5.44 0.93 5.89
N ILE A 37 5.27 0.71 4.59
CA ILE A 37 6.02 -0.32 3.86
C ILE A 37 7.52 0.00 3.84
N LYS A 38 7.88 1.26 3.61
CA LYS A 38 9.28 1.68 3.68
C LYS A 38 9.88 1.44 5.06
N ASN A 39 9.18 1.86 6.12
CA ASN A 39 9.64 1.70 7.49
C ASN A 39 9.78 0.22 7.89
N SER A 40 8.79 -0.61 7.56
CA SER A 40 8.81 -2.04 7.87
C SER A 40 9.94 -2.77 7.14
N LEU A 41 10.18 -2.45 5.87
CA LEU A 41 11.22 -3.09 5.08
C LEU A 41 12.63 -2.57 5.42
N ALA A 42 12.77 -1.26 5.67
CA ALA A 42 14.03 -0.68 6.14
C ALA A 42 14.49 -1.25 7.50
N SER A 43 13.54 -1.67 8.34
CA SER A 43 13.86 -2.24 9.65
C SER A 43 14.30 -3.71 9.61
N MET A 44 14.00 -4.44 8.53
CA MET A 44 14.20 -5.90 8.45
C MET A 44 15.25 -6.33 7.43
N ILE A 45 15.47 -5.55 6.37
CA ILE A 45 16.26 -6.00 5.22
C ILE A 45 17.23 -4.89 4.81
N ASP A 46 18.52 -5.24 4.70
CA ASP A 46 19.59 -4.39 4.15
C ASP A 46 19.50 -4.30 2.62
N VAL A 47 18.31 -3.98 2.10
CA VAL A 47 18.00 -3.91 0.68
C VAL A 47 17.41 -2.53 0.39
N GLU A 48 17.95 -1.88 -0.64
CA GLU A 48 17.52 -0.56 -1.06
C GLU A 48 16.17 -0.65 -1.78
N ILE A 49 15.14 0.02 -1.22
CA ILE A 49 13.82 0.09 -1.85
C ILE A 49 13.87 1.12 -2.96
N ASP A 50 13.63 0.69 -4.19
CA ASP A 50 13.60 1.59 -5.34
C ASP A 50 12.25 2.30 -5.43
N LYS A 51 11.15 1.54 -5.38
CA LYS A 51 9.79 2.08 -5.58
C LYS A 51 8.74 1.34 -4.77
N VAL A 52 7.77 2.10 -4.27
CA VAL A 52 6.53 1.59 -3.67
C VAL A 52 5.35 2.20 -4.41
N ASN A 53 4.69 1.39 -5.22
CA ASN A 53 3.54 1.79 -6.01
C ASN A 53 2.26 1.37 -5.29
N VAL A 54 1.34 2.32 -5.08
CA VAL A 54 0.03 2.06 -4.51
C VAL A 54 -1.01 2.22 -5.62
N HIS A 55 -1.66 1.11 -5.94
CA HIS A 55 -2.71 1.01 -6.95
C HIS A 55 -4.06 0.97 -6.24
N VAL A 56 -4.84 2.03 -6.42
CA VAL A 56 -6.20 2.10 -5.88
C VAL A 56 -7.15 1.51 -6.91
N LEU A 57 -7.69 0.32 -6.59
CA LEU A 57 -8.52 -0.44 -7.51
C LEU A 57 -9.99 -0.01 -7.51
N GLY A 58 -10.46 0.54 -6.38
CA GLY A 58 -11.85 0.96 -6.22
C GLY A 58 -12.05 1.79 -4.96
N VAL A 59 -13.20 2.44 -4.91
CA VAL A 59 -13.69 3.12 -3.72
C VAL A 59 -14.81 2.29 -3.13
N ASP A 60 -14.57 1.74 -1.95
CA ASP A 60 -15.59 1.03 -1.19
C ASP A 60 -16.42 2.05 -0.41
N PHE A 61 -17.70 2.12 -0.75
CA PHE A 61 -18.66 2.85 0.06
C PHE A 61 -18.97 1.95 1.25
N ILE A 62 -18.61 2.39 2.46
CA ILE A 62 -19.11 1.74 3.66
C ILE A 62 -20.62 1.84 3.56
N LYS A 63 -21.29 0.75 3.19
CA LYS A 63 -22.72 0.62 3.42
C LYS A 63 -22.87 0.58 4.93
N GLU A 64 -23.48 1.60 5.50
CA GLU A 64 -24.02 1.49 6.86
C GLU A 64 -25.11 0.41 6.83
N GLU A 65 -24.74 -0.85 7.03
CA GLU A 65 -25.58 -2.03 7.28
C GLU A 65 -24.58 -3.14 7.64
N ASP A 66 -24.43 -3.68 8.86
CA ASP A 66 -25.40 -3.96 9.91
C ASP A 66 -24.78 -3.76 11.32
N LYS A 67 -25.33 -2.84 12.11
CA LYS A 67 -25.38 -3.01 13.57
C LYS A 67 -26.56 -3.94 13.84
N ASN A 68 -26.33 -5.23 13.98
CA ASN A 68 -27.31 -6.16 14.54
C ASN A 68 -26.73 -6.79 15.81
#